data_AF-A0A0F9I4F7-F1
#
_entry.id   AF-A0A0F9I4F7-F1
#
_cell.length_a   1.000
_cell.length_b   1.000
_cell.length_c   1.000
_cell.angle_alpha   90.00
_cell.angle_beta   90.00
_cell.angle_gamma   90.00
#
_symmetry.space_group_name_H-M   'P 1'
#
loop_
_entity.id
_entity.type
_entity.pdbx_description
1 polymer ?
#
loop_
_entity_poly.entity_id
_entity_poly.type
_entity_poly.pdbx_seq_one_letter_code
_entity_poly.pdbx_strand_id
1 'polypeptide(L)'
;MTPKNKTSACLEITFDKKINNPSDLIKKSLSQFLLLYNLKKSEIKYLGSNCSEEAYPLLFFDYKKDISRLKEALKMKSSRISLIGRTGQYFPYDIVETLNSTL
;
A
#
# COMPACT_ATOMS: atom_id res chain seq x y z
N MET A 1 13.07 -7.11 10.92
CA MET A 1 14.42 -7.64 10.67
C MET A 1 14.40 -9.15 10.80
N THR A 2 15.08 -9.86 9.91
CA THR A 2 15.07 -11.32 9.89
C THR A 2 16.14 -11.88 10.83
N PRO A 3 15.88 -12.96 11.59
CA PRO A 3 16.88 -13.56 12.46
C PRO A 3 18.15 -13.97 11.70
N LYS A 4 19.29 -14.05 12.42
CA LYS A 4 20.57 -14.50 11.84
C LYS A 4 20.41 -15.87 11.17
N ASN A 5 20.98 -16.04 9.97
CA ASN A 5 20.89 -17.25 9.14
C ASN A 5 19.48 -17.59 8.65
N LYS A 6 18.58 -16.61 8.55
CA LYS A 6 17.26 -16.74 7.93
C LYS A 6 17.10 -15.73 6.80
N THR A 7 16.26 -16.07 5.84
CA THR A 7 15.85 -15.18 4.75
C THR A 7 14.37 -14.86 4.92
N SER A 8 14.00 -13.60 4.67
CA SER A 8 12.61 -13.17 4.58
C SER A 8 12.31 -12.72 3.17
N ALA A 9 11.13 -13.05 2.67
CA ALA A 9 10.56 -12.46 1.48
C ALA A 9 9.23 -11.80 1.86
N CYS A 10 8.93 -10.67 1.20
CA CYS A 10 7.62 -10.05 1.24
C CYS A 10 7.00 -10.20 -0.14
N LEU A 11 5.75 -10.66 -0.17
CA LEU A 11 4.96 -10.72 -1.39
C LEU A 11 3.83 -9.71 -1.26
N GLU A 12 3.92 -8.63 -2.03
CA GLU A 12 2.88 -7.63 -2.12
C GLU A 12 1.96 -7.97 -3.29
N ILE A 13 0.66 -7.89 -3.04
CA ILE A 13 -0.33 -8.18 -4.07
C ILE A 13 -1.41 -7.11 -4.02
N THR A 14 -1.57 -6.39 -5.12
CA THR A 14 -2.52 -5.27 -5.26
C THR A 14 -3.77 -5.75 -5.98
N PHE A 15 -4.94 -5.34 -5.48
CA PHE A 15 -6.24 -5.67 -6.06
C PHE A 15 -7.11 -4.42 -6.13
N ASP A 16 -7.94 -4.35 -7.17
CA ASP A 16 -8.91 -3.28 -7.40
C ASP A 16 -10.22 -3.48 -6.63
N LYS A 17 -10.49 -4.71 -6.18
CA LYS A 17 -11.76 -5.13 -5.56
C LYS A 17 -11.51 -5.84 -4.24
N LYS A 18 -12.53 -5.74 -3.37
CA LYS A 18 -12.56 -6.50 -2.13
C LYS A 18 -12.51 -8.00 -2.42
N ILE A 19 -11.62 -8.69 -1.72
CA ILE A 19 -11.43 -10.12 -1.87
C ILE A 19 -12.33 -10.85 -0.87
N ASN A 20 -13.23 -11.68 -1.37
CA ASN A 20 -14.15 -12.46 -0.54
C ASN A 20 -13.44 -13.61 0.22
N ASN A 21 -12.31 -14.11 -0.30
CA ASN A 21 -11.54 -15.19 0.31
C ASN A 21 -10.02 -14.92 0.24
N PRO A 22 -9.47 -14.10 1.15
CA PRO A 22 -8.04 -13.77 1.14
C PRO A 22 -7.14 -14.98 1.40
N SER A 23 -7.63 -16.01 2.10
CA SER A 23 -6.86 -17.24 2.38
C SER A 23 -6.51 -18.01 1.11
N ASP A 24 -7.46 -18.13 0.18
CA ASP A 24 -7.25 -18.83 -1.10
C ASP A 24 -6.20 -18.11 -1.96
N LEU A 25 -6.30 -16.79 -2.02
CA LEU A 25 -5.32 -15.97 -2.72
C LEU A 25 -3.91 -16.16 -2.14
N ILE A 26 -3.75 -16.06 -0.81
CA ILE A 26 -2.44 -16.24 -0.15
C ILE A 26 -1.85 -17.60 -0.51
N LYS A 27 -2.65 -18.67 -0.52
CA LYS A 27 -2.19 -20.02 -0.91
C LYS A 27 -1.72 -20.08 -2.36
N LYS A 28 -2.48 -19.50 -3.29
CA LYS A 28 -2.12 -19.46 -4.71
C LYS A 28 -0.85 -18.67 -4.94
N SER A 29 -0.76 -17.48 -4.37
CA SER A 29 0.39 -16.59 -4.49
C SER A 29 1.65 -17.18 -3.87
N LEU A 30 1.54 -17.82 -2.70
CA LEU A 30 2.65 -18.56 -2.10
C LEU A 30 3.13 -19.72 -3.00
N SER A 31 2.21 -20.46 -3.60
CA SER A 31 2.56 -21.59 -4.46
C SER A 31 3.30 -21.13 -5.71
N GLN A 32 2.88 -20.03 -6.32
CA GLN A 32 3.59 -19.41 -7.45
C GLN A 32 4.98 -18.91 -7.04
N PHE A 33 5.09 -18.23 -5.89
CA PHE A 33 6.37 -17.76 -5.36
C PHE A 33 7.35 -18.90 -5.12
N LEU A 34 6.91 -19.98 -4.45
CA LEU A 34 7.73 -21.16 -4.21
C LEU A 34 8.24 -21.80 -5.51
N LEU A 35 7.37 -21.88 -6.53
CA LEU A 35 7.72 -22.41 -7.84
C LEU A 35 8.78 -21.56 -8.56
N LEU A 36 8.56 -20.23 -8.61
CA LEU A 36 9.44 -19.30 -9.32
C LEU A 36 10.87 -19.27 -8.75
N TYR A 37 10.98 -19.43 -7.43
CA TYR A 37 12.26 -19.37 -6.72
C TYR A 37 12.82 -20.75 -6.32
N ASN A 38 12.20 -21.84 -6.79
CA ASN A 38 12.58 -23.22 -6.47
C ASN A 38 12.74 -23.48 -4.96
N LEU A 39 11.80 -22.95 -4.17
CA LEU A 39 11.80 -23.05 -2.71
C LEU A 39 10.89 -24.19 -2.25
N LYS A 40 11.25 -24.86 -1.15
CA LYS A 40 10.40 -25.92 -0.57
C LYS A 40 9.50 -25.35 0.51
N LYS A 41 8.21 -25.73 0.48
CA LYS A 41 7.24 -25.31 1.50
C LYS A 41 7.66 -25.70 2.93
N SER A 42 8.38 -26.83 3.09
CA SER A 42 8.91 -27.30 4.38
C SER A 42 10.01 -26.40 4.98
N GLU A 43 10.59 -25.51 4.19
CA GLU A 43 11.64 -24.58 4.63
C GLU A 43 11.03 -23.29 5.21
N ILE A 44 9.75 -23.02 4.96
CA ILE A 44 9.03 -21.87 5.52
C ILE A 44 8.81 -22.10 7.01
N LYS A 45 9.41 -21.24 7.83
CA LYS A 45 9.24 -21.24 9.29
C LYS A 45 8.12 -20.34 9.77
N TYR A 46 7.77 -19.33 8.98
CA TYR A 46 6.74 -18.36 9.32
C TYR A 46 6.10 -17.83 8.04
N LEU A 47 4.77 -17.70 8.06
CA LEU A 47 3.98 -17.06 7.02
C LEU A 47 3.03 -16.07 7.68
N GLY A 48 3.37 -14.78 7.60
CA GLY A 48 2.48 -13.69 7.99
C GLY A 48 1.73 -13.16 6.76
N SER A 49 0.51 -12.70 6.98
CA SER A 49 -0.28 -12.02 5.94
C SER A 49 -1.03 -10.86 6.57
N ASN A 50 -0.99 -9.71 5.91
CA ASN A 50 -1.83 -8.55 6.24
C ASN A 50 -2.54 -8.09 4.97
N CYS A 51 -3.75 -7.57 5.15
CA CYS A 51 -4.53 -6.91 4.12
C CYS A 51 -4.74 -5.46 4.56
N SER A 52 -4.46 -4.51 3.68
CA SER A 52 -4.68 -3.10 3.92
C SER A 52 -5.66 -2.57 2.89
N GLU A 53 -6.83 -2.15 3.34
CA GLU A 53 -7.78 -1.42 2.51
C GLU A 53 -7.22 0.00 2.26
N GLU A 54 -7.43 0.53 1.04
CA GLU A 54 -7.04 1.91 0.66
C GLU A 54 -5.54 2.24 0.80
N ALA A 55 -4.67 1.24 0.67
CA ALA A 55 -3.22 1.42 0.84
C ALA A 55 -2.57 2.35 -0.20
N TYR A 56 -3.09 2.37 -1.43
CA TYR A 56 -2.50 3.08 -2.57
C TYR A 56 -3.48 4.14 -3.11
N PRO A 57 -3.07 5.43 -3.21
CA PRO A 57 -3.87 6.41 -3.94
C PRO A 57 -3.89 6.05 -5.43
N LEU A 58 -5.08 6.01 -6.03
CA LEU A 58 -5.25 5.65 -7.44
C LEU A 58 -4.79 6.81 -8.35
N LEU A 59 -3.74 6.64 -9.13
CA LEU A 59 -3.30 7.69 -10.06
C LEU A 59 -4.19 7.69 -11.31
N PHE A 60 -5.33 8.39 -11.25
CA PHE A 60 -6.23 8.57 -12.39
C PHE A 60 -5.86 9.80 -13.23
N PHE A 61 -6.43 9.92 -14.44
CA PHE A 61 -6.18 11.06 -15.32
C PHE A 61 -6.55 12.38 -14.62
N ASP A 62 -5.72 13.42 -14.76
CA ASP A 62 -5.92 14.74 -14.14
C ASP A 62 -6.01 14.79 -12.59
N TYR A 63 -5.63 13.73 -11.86
CA TYR A 63 -5.73 13.71 -10.38
C TYR A 63 -5.09 14.94 -9.71
N LYS A 64 -3.96 15.44 -10.22
CA LYS A 64 -3.27 16.62 -9.67
C LYS A 64 -4.13 17.88 -9.74
N LYS A 65 -4.86 18.05 -10.85
CA LYS A 65 -5.75 19.20 -11.08
C LYS A 65 -6.93 19.15 -10.12
N ASP A 66 -7.55 17.98 -9.97
CA ASP A 66 -8.70 17.81 -9.07
C ASP A 66 -8.32 17.99 -7.60
N ILE A 67 -7.17 17.46 -7.17
CA ILE A 67 -6.65 17.67 -5.82
C ILE A 67 -6.32 19.15 -5.56
N SER A 68 -5.79 19.86 -6.56
CA SER A 68 -5.53 21.31 -6.43
C SER A 68 -6.83 22.10 -6.26
N ARG A 69 -7.86 21.80 -7.07
CA ARG A 69 -9.19 22.41 -6.96
C ARG A 69 -9.84 22.15 -5.60
N LEU A 70 -9.70 20.93 -5.07
CA LEU A 70 -10.19 20.58 -3.74
C LEU A 70 -9.49 21.40 -2.64
N LYS A 71 -8.15 21.54 -2.72
CA LYS A 71 -7.37 22.36 -1.77
C LYS A 71 -7.80 23.82 -1.79
N GLU A 72 -8.01 24.40 -2.97
CA GLU A 72 -8.50 25.77 -3.13
C GLU A 72 -9.91 25.94 -2.53
N ALA A 73 -10.83 25.03 -2.86
CA ALA A 73 -12.19 25.05 -2.33
C ALA A 73 -12.24 24.94 -0.79
N LEU A 74 -11.36 24.11 -0.19
CA LEU A 74 -11.23 23.99 1.26
C LEU A 74 -10.71 25.28 1.89
N LYS A 75 -9.65 25.88 1.31
CA LYS A 75 -9.10 27.16 1.78
C LYS A 75 -10.15 28.28 1.77
N MET A 76 -11.01 28.32 0.76
CA MET A 76 -12.10 29.31 0.69
C MET A 76 -13.17 29.11 1.77
N LYS A 77 -13.40 27.86 2.22
CA LYS A 77 -14.41 27.55 3.23
C LYS A 77 -13.89 27.69 4.66
N SER A 78 -12.65 27.29 4.92
CA SER A 78 -12.07 27.34 6.25
C SER A 78 -10.56 27.28 6.19
N SER A 79 -9.89 28.24 6.81
CA SER A 79 -8.44 28.23 7.00
C SER A 79 -7.96 27.22 8.06
N ARG A 80 -8.88 26.53 8.74
CA ARG A 80 -8.57 25.59 9.82
C ARG A 80 -8.50 24.13 9.37
N ILE A 81 -8.84 23.84 8.11
CA ILE A 81 -8.84 22.48 7.56
C ILE A 81 -7.70 22.37 6.55
N SER A 82 -6.83 21.39 6.80
CA SER A 82 -5.71 21.07 5.92
C SER A 82 -5.78 19.60 5.54
N LEU A 83 -5.54 19.31 4.26
CA LEU A 83 -5.34 17.93 3.81
C LEU A 83 -3.89 17.54 4.10
N ILE A 84 -3.65 16.37 4.69
CA ILE A 84 -2.30 15.90 5.03
C ILE A 84 -2.16 14.42 4.67
N GLY A 85 -0.91 13.95 4.62
CA GLY A 85 -0.58 12.56 4.40
C GLY A 85 -0.83 12.06 2.97
N ARG A 86 -0.55 10.77 2.77
CA ARG A 86 -0.50 10.10 1.46
C ARG A 86 -1.76 10.32 0.62
N THR A 87 -2.93 10.14 1.21
CA THR A 87 -4.21 10.26 0.51
C THR A 87 -4.76 11.69 0.52
N GLY A 88 -4.53 12.47 1.58
CA GLY A 88 -5.00 13.85 1.65
C GLY A 88 -4.27 14.78 0.67
N GLN A 89 -2.96 14.60 0.52
CA GLN A 89 -2.15 15.40 -0.40
C GLN A 89 -1.88 14.70 -1.73
N TYR A 90 -2.21 13.41 -1.82
CA TYR A 90 -2.18 12.57 -3.02
C TYR A 90 -0.79 12.39 -3.63
N PHE A 91 0.21 12.08 -2.80
CA PHE A 91 1.53 11.65 -3.25
C PHE A 91 1.66 10.11 -3.22
N PRO A 92 2.10 9.49 -4.33
CA PRO A 92 2.02 8.04 -4.45
C PRO A 92 3.11 7.23 -3.72
N TYR A 93 4.30 7.79 -3.42
CA TYR A 93 5.46 6.93 -3.11
C TYR A 93 6.36 7.31 -1.93
N ASP A 94 6.26 8.50 -1.33
CA ASP A 94 7.31 8.93 -0.38
C ASP A 94 6.80 9.16 1.07
N ILE A 95 7.43 8.44 2.00
CA ILE A 95 7.23 8.62 3.45
C ILE A 95 7.72 9.99 3.92
N VAL A 96 8.78 10.52 3.29
CA VAL A 96 9.32 11.85 3.59
C VAL A 96 8.31 12.92 3.18
N GLU A 97 7.70 12.82 2.00
CA GLU A 97 6.62 13.73 1.58
C GLU A 97 5.41 13.63 2.52
N THR A 98 5.09 12.42 2.97
CA THR A 98 4.03 12.20 3.98
C THR A 98 4.32 12.94 5.28
N LEU A 99 5.54 12.81 5.80
CA LEU A 99 5.96 13.49 7.03
C LEU A 99 6.01 15.01 6.86
N ASN A 100 6.47 15.50 5.71
CA ASN A 100 6.56 16.93 5.43
C ASN A 100 5.19 17.58 5.18
N SER A 101 4.15 16.80 4.90
CA SER A 101 2.82 17.35 4.66
C SER A 101 2.11 17.92 5.89
N THR A 102 2.66 17.70 7.09
CA THR A 102 2.13 18.22 8.36
C THR A 102 2.84 19.49 8.83
N LEU A 103 3.95 19.87 8.17
CA LEU A 103 4.76 21.05 8.43
C LEU A 103 4.26 22.24 7.60
#